data_AF-A0A523QDC4-F1
#
_entry.id   AF-A0A523QDC4-F1
#
_cell.length_a   1.000
_cell.length_b   1.000
_cell.length_c   1.000
_cell.angle_alpha   90.00
_cell.angle_beta   90.00
_cell.angle_gamma   90.00
#
_symmetry.space_group_name_H-M   'P 1'
#
loop_
_entity.id
_entity.type
_entity.pdbx_description
1 polymer ?
#
loop_
_entity_poly.entity_id
_entity_poly.type
_entity_poly.pdbx_seq_one_letter_code
_entity_poly.pdbx_strand_id
1 'polypeptide(L)' 'MLRILTAGESHGPACLAIIEGMPAGVRLSIKDINQDLKRRRSDFGRGGRKLIEEDKAEIL' A
#
# COMPACT_ATOMS: atom_id res chain seq x y z
N MET A 1 -10.03 -14.33 13.13
CA MET A 1 -8.88 -13.46 13.49
C MET A 1 -8.34 -12.87 12.20
N LEU A 2 -8.05 -11.56 12.17
CA LEU A 2 -7.49 -10.92 10.99
C LEU A 2 -5.99 -11.25 10.89
N ARG A 3 -5.51 -11.66 9.71
CA ARG A 3 -4.10 -11.98 9.46
C ARG A 3 -3.60 -11.23 8.23
N ILE A 4 -2.36 -10.75 8.31
CA ILE A 4 -1.69 -10.03 7.23
C ILE A 4 -0.37 -10.73 6.94
N LEU A 5 -0.15 -11.04 5.67
CA LEU A 5 1.11 -11.56 5.14
C LEU A 5 1.66 -10.58 4.11
N THR A 6 2.96 -10.38 4.09
CA THR A 6 3.62 -9.50 3.12
C THR A 6 4.75 -10.25 2.42
N ALA A 7 5.01 -9.85 1.18
CA ALA A 7 6.11 -10.36 0.37
C ALA A 7 6.62 -9.27 -0.58
N GLY A 8 7.83 -9.46 -1.11
CA GLY A 8 8.48 -8.53 -2.04
C GLY A 8 9.70 -7.83 -1.44
N GLU A 9 10.49 -7.24 -2.32
CA GLU A 9 11.76 -6.58 -2.01
C GLU A 9 11.70 -5.11 -2.43
N SER A 10 12.43 -4.24 -1.75
CA SER A 10 12.43 -2.80 -2.07
C SER A 10 12.92 -2.47 -3.49
N HIS A 11 13.74 -3.35 -4.08
CA HIS A 11 14.21 -3.24 -5.46
C HIS A 11 13.64 -4.35 -6.37
N GLY A 12 12.67 -5.11 -5.86
CA GLY A 12 11.95 -6.12 -6.63
C GLY A 12 10.89 -5.50 -7.54
N PRO A 13 10.25 -6.31 -8.39
CA PRO A 13 9.25 -5.82 -9.34
C PRO A 13 7.98 -5.30 -8.66
N ALA A 14 7.63 -5.82 -7.49
CA ALA A 14 6.47 -5.40 -6.71
C ALA A 14 6.58 -5.85 -5.23
N CYS A 15 5.77 -5.21 -4.39
CA CYS A 15 5.45 -5.64 -3.03
C CYS A 15 4.00 -6.12 -2.98
N LEU A 16 3.75 -7.21 -2.25
CA LEU A 16 2.43 -7.85 -2.13
C LEU A 16 2.01 -7.92 -0.66
N ALA A 17 0.71 -7.78 -0.41
CA ALA A 17 0.11 -8.08 0.88
C ALA A 17 -1.12 -8.98 0.69
N ILE A 18 -1.26 -10.01 1.53
CA ILE A 18 -2.44 -10.89 1.60
C ILE A 18 -3.11 -10.63 2.94
N ILE A 19 -4.41 -10.32 2.90
CA ILE A 19 -5.23 -10.06 4.07
C ILE A 19 -6.26 -11.18 4.21
N GLU A 20 -6.16 -11.97 5.27
CA GLU A 20 -7.03 -13.11 5.55
C GLU A 20 -7.95 -12.82 6.74
N GLY A 21 -9.14 -13.41 6.72
CA GLY A 21 -10.11 -13.31 7.81
C GLY A 21 -10.88 -11.99 7.85
N MET A 22 -10.89 -11.23 6.75
CA MET A 22 -11.71 -10.03 6.61
C MET A 22 -13.20 -10.41 6.46
N PRO A 23 -14.12 -9.76 7.18
CA PRO A 23 -15.55 -9.99 7.01
C PRO A 23 -16.01 -9.64 5.59
N ALA A 24 -16.96 -10.43 5.07
CA ALA A 24 -17.63 -10.11 3.81
C ALA A 24 -18.46 -8.81 3.93
N GLY A 25 -18.64 -8.11 2.81
CA GLY A 25 -19.44 -6.89 2.74
C GLY A 25 -18.72 -5.63 3.20
N VAL A 26 -17.48 -5.73 3.67
CA VAL A 26 -16.65 -4.54 3.91
C VAL A 26 -16.30 -3.90 2.58
N ARG A 27 -16.64 -2.62 2.44
CA ARG A 27 -16.33 -1.84 1.25
C ARG A 27 -14.83 -1.59 1.20
N LEU A 28 -14.20 -1.98 0.10
CA LEU A 28 -12.80 -1.73 -0.18
C LEU A 28 -12.70 -0.98 -1.50
N SER A 29 -11.92 0.09 -1.51
CA SER A 29 -11.71 0.93 -2.69
C SER A 29 -10.22 1.15 -2.89
N ILE A 30 -9.77 0.93 -4.12
CA ILE A 30 -8.37 1.17 -4.49
C ILE A 30 -7.96 2.64 -4.35
N LYS A 31 -8.93 3.57 -4.43
CA LYS A 31 -8.68 5.01 -4.25
C LYS A 31 -8.27 5.32 -2.81
N ASP A 32 -8.86 4.62 -1.85
CA ASP A 32 -8.60 4.84 -0.43
C ASP A 32 -7.18 4.36 -0.09
N ILE A 33 -6.80 3.18 -0.60
CA ILE A 33 -5.45 2.63 -0.46
C ILE A 33 -4.40 3.57 -1.08
N ASN A 34 -4.64 4.03 -2.32
CA ASN A 34 -3.72 4.94 -3.00
C ASN A 34 -3.63 6.32 -2.32
N GLN A 35 -4.71 6.79 -1.69
CA GLN A 35 -4.67 8.01 -0.89
C GLN A 35 -3.75 7.84 0.32
N ASP A 36 -3.82 6.71 1.02
CA ASP A 36 -2.93 6.41 2.14
C ASP A 36 -1.47 6.19 1.72
N LEU A 37 -1.22 5.55 0.56
CA LEU A 37 0.13 5.49 -0.02
C LEU A 37 0.67 6.90 -0.29
N LYS A 38 -0.15 7.80 -0.83
CA LYS A 38 0.25 9.19 -1.07
C LYS A 38 0.56 9.94 0.24
N ARG A 39 -0.12 9.62 1.35
CA ARG A 39 0.18 10.23 2.66
C ARG A 39 1.59 9.90 3.15
N ARG A 40 2.17 8.75 2.79
CA ARG A 40 3.57 8.39 3.12
C ARG A 40 4.58 9.39 2.54
N ARG A 41 4.21 10.08 1.47
CA ARG A 41 5.02 11.14 0.86
C ARG A 41 4.98 12.42 1.68
N SER A 42 3.98 12.62 2.55
CA SER A 42 3.66 13.93 3.12
C SER A 42 4.63 14.44 4.18
N ASP A 43 5.45 13.58 4.78
CA ASP A 43 6.27 13.94 5.95
C ASP A 43 7.37 14.96 5.63
N PHE A 44 7.51 15.96 6.52
CA PHE A 44 8.59 16.95 6.48
C PHE A 44 9.94 16.23 6.64
N GLY A 45 10.92 16.55 5.79
CA GLY A 45 12.28 15.98 5.89
C GLY A 45 12.56 14.73 5.04
N ARG A 46 11.60 14.24 4.23
CA ARG A 46 11.83 13.10 3.31
C ARG A 46 12.71 13.39 2.07
N GLY A 47 13.18 14.62 1.90
CA GLY A 47 14.05 15.03 0.79
C GLY A 47 13.45 14.72 -0.59
N GLY A 48 14.31 14.47 -1.59
CA GLY A 48 13.91 14.24 -2.98
C GLY A 48 13.15 12.92 -3.23
N ARG A 49 13.20 11.95 -2.30
CA ARG A 49 12.49 10.65 -2.44
C ARG A 49 10.98 10.84 -2.58
N LYS A 50 10.44 11.88 -1.93
CA LYS A 50 9.04 12.30 -2.04
C LYS A 50 8.61 12.55 -3.49
N LEU A 51 9.52 12.99 -4.37
CA LEU A 51 9.19 13.40 -5.74
C LEU A 51 9.02 12.20 -6.69
N ILE A 52 9.68 11.07 -6.40
CA ILE A 52 9.75 9.90 -7.29
C ILE A 52 8.87 8.71 -6.86
N GLU A 53 8.38 8.68 -5.62
CA GLU A 53 7.45 7.63 -5.17
C GLU A 53 6.06 7.81 -5.83
N GLU A 54 5.79 7.08 -6.91
CA GLU A 54 4.50 7.09 -7.64
C GLU A 54 3.76 5.75 -7.60
N ASP A 55 4.15 4.88 -6.66
CA ASP A 55 3.60 3.55 -6.51
C ASP A 55 2.07 3.57 -6.38
N LYS A 56 1.43 2.63 -7.07
CA LYS A 56 -0.02 2.40 -7.04
C LYS A 56 -0.28 0.99 -6.57
N ALA A 57 -1.27 0.85 -5.71
CA ALA A 57 -1.79 -0.46 -5.34
C ALA A 57 -2.75 -1.00 -6.41
N GLU A 58 -2.82 -2.32 -6.48
CA GLU A 58 -3.78 -3.10 -7.25
C GLU A 58 -4.44 -4.13 -6.32
N ILE A 59 -5.72 -4.41 -6.52
CA ILE A 59 -6.44 -5.48 -5.81
C ILE A 59 -6.55 -6.65 -6.79
N LEU A 60 -5.94 -7.79 -6.41
CA LEU A 60 -5.91 -9.03 -7.18
C LEU A 60 -7.14 -9.92 -6.92
#